data_AF-A0A921V046-F1
#
_entry.id   AF-A0A921V046-F1
#
_cell.length_a   1.000
_cell.length_b   1.000
_cell.length_c   1.000
_cell.angle_alpha   90.00
_cell.angle_beta   90.00
_cell.angle_gamma   90.00
#
_symmetry.space_group_name_H-M   'P 1'
#
loop_
_entity.id
_entity.type
_entity.pdbx_description
1 polymer ?
#
loop_
_entity_poly.entity_id
_entity_poly.type
_entity_poly.pdbx_seq_one_letter_code
_entity_poly.pdbx_strand_id
1 'polypeptide(L)' 'MCYQVKCGTCGKPTWAGCGRHVASVHAQIPEGQHCACRGWPGVAPVEKKAAADDAGKASGGTVASAPAPAEGGAAQ' A
#
# COMPACT_ATOMS: atom_id res chain seq x y z
N MET A 1 -2.56 -9.98 -7.61
CA MET A 1 -3.98 -9.87 -8.03
C MET A 1 -4.83 -9.64 -6.77
N CYS A 2 -5.74 -8.67 -6.74
CA CYS A 2 -6.73 -8.59 -5.66
C CYS A 2 -8.08 -9.12 -6.16
N TYR A 3 -8.83 -9.81 -5.31
CA TYR A 3 -10.13 -10.39 -5.65
C TYR A 3 -11.11 -10.28 -4.48
N GLN A 4 -12.40 -10.37 -4.79
CA GLN A 4 -13.47 -10.32 -3.79
C GLN A 4 -13.60 -11.66 -3.06
N VAL A 5 -13.73 -11.63 -1.73
CA VAL A 5 -13.99 -12.79 -0.86
C VAL A 5 -15.00 -12.42 0.22
N LYS A 6 -15.60 -13.40 0.91
CA LYS A 6 -16.48 -13.14 2.06
C LYS A 6 -15.67 -13.11 3.35
N CYS A 7 -15.97 -12.14 4.22
CA CYS A 7 -15.38 -12.11 5.55
C CYS A 7 -16.04 -13.17 6.44
N GLY A 8 -15.24 -14.03 7.07
CA GLY A 8 -15.74 -15.03 8.02
C GLY A 8 -16.27 -14.44 9.34
N THR A 9 -15.87 -13.21 9.68
CA THR A 9 -16.27 -12.54 10.93
C THR A 9 -17.64 -11.89 10.81
N CYS A 10 -17.89 -11.18 9.71
CA CYS A 10 -19.10 -10.37 9.56
C CYS A 10 -20.02 -10.81 8.41
N GLY A 11 -19.57 -11.71 7.54
CA GLY A 11 -20.31 -12.20 6.37
C GLY A 11 -20.33 -11.25 5.17
N LYS A 12 -19.79 -10.03 5.31
CA LYS A 12 -19.77 -9.03 4.23
C LYS A 12 -18.67 -9.30 3.19
N PRO A 13 -18.86 -8.88 1.93
CA PRO A 13 -17.80 -8.92 0.93
C PRO A 13 -16.61 -8.04 1.33
N THR A 14 -15.43 -8.64 1.24
CA THR A 14 -14.12 -8.03 1.47
C THR A 14 -13.20 -8.36 0.29
N TRP A 15 -11.96 -7.91 0.34
CA TRP A 15 -10.97 -8.17 -0.70
C TRP A 15 -9.88 -9.11 -0.16
N ALA A 16 -9.08 -9.76 -1.01
CA ALA A 16 -7.86 -10.47 -0.64
C ALA A 16 -6.77 -10.17 -1.67
N GLY A 17 -5.52 -9.94 -1.24
CA GLY A 17 -4.41 -9.63 -2.13
C GLY A 17 -3.40 -8.62 -1.56
N CYS A 18 -2.70 -7.91 -2.44
CA CYS A 18 -1.58 -7.01 -2.10
C CYS A 18 -1.98 -5.54 -1.82
N GLY A 19 -3.26 -5.21 -1.74
CA GLY A 19 -3.71 -3.84 -1.43
C GLY A 19 -3.74 -2.89 -2.63
N ARG A 20 -2.93 -3.14 -3.66
CA ARG A 20 -2.76 -2.21 -4.78
C ARG A 20 -3.91 -2.17 -5.79
N HIS A 21 -4.75 -3.20 -5.82
CA HIS A 21 -5.92 -3.29 -6.70
C HIS A 21 -7.25 -3.23 -5.93
N VAL A 22 -7.20 -2.77 -4.68
CA VAL A 22 -8.35 -2.77 -3.77
C VAL A 22 -9.41 -1.77 -4.19
N ALA A 23 -9.02 -0.63 -4.78
CA ALA A 23 -9.98 0.33 -5.32
C ALA A 23 -10.90 -0.28 -6.39
N SER A 24 -10.36 -1.11 -7.30
CA SER A 24 -11.15 -1.81 -8.30
C SER A 24 -12.11 -2.82 -7.68
N VAL A 25 -11.65 -3.59 -6.69
CA VAL A 25 -12.50 -4.57 -5.97
C VAL A 25 -13.59 -3.86 -5.16
N HIS A 26 -13.26 -2.72 -4.55
CA HIS A 26 -14.19 -1.91 -3.78
C HIS A 26 -15.30 -1.35 -4.67
N ALA A 27 -14.95 -0.88 -5.87
CA ALA A 27 -15.93 -0.36 -6.84
C ALA A 27 -16.91 -1.43 -7.36
N GLN A 28 -16.54 -2.72 -7.30
CA GLN A 28 -17.44 -3.83 -7.65
C GLN A 28 -18.43 -4.18 -6.54
N ILE A 29 -18.21 -3.69 -5.32
CA ILE A 29 -19.07 -3.92 -4.16
C ILE A 29 -19.90 -2.66 -3.92
N PRO A 30 -21.23 -2.76 -3.81
CA PRO A 30 -22.07 -1.60 -3.54
C PRO A 30 -21.76 -0.98 -2.17
N GLU A 31 -21.85 0.35 -2.09
CA GLU A 31 -21.64 1.10 -0.86
C GLU A 31 -22.58 0.62 0.25
N GLY A 32 -22.02 0.34 1.42
CA GLY A 32 -22.72 -0.24 2.58
C GLY A 32 -22.62 -1.76 2.71
N GLN A 33 -22.16 -2.46 1.66
CA GLN A 33 -21.89 -3.90 1.72
C GLN A 33 -20.41 -4.22 1.99
N HIS A 34 -19.53 -3.22 2.05
CA HIS A 34 -18.11 -3.44 2.32
C HIS A 34 -17.87 -3.91 3.76
N CYS A 35 -17.01 -4.92 3.89
CA CYS A 35 -16.52 -5.35 5.18
C CYS A 35 -15.67 -4.26 5.84
N ALA A 36 -16.06 -3.82 7.04
CA ALA A 36 -15.29 -2.89 7.87
C ALA A 36 -14.25 -3.57 8.78
N CYS A 37 -14.22 -4.91 8.84
CA CYS A 37 -13.27 -5.65 9.69
C CYS A 37 -11.82 -5.56 9.20
N ARG A 38 -11.59 -5.07 7.98
CA ARG A 38 -10.27 -4.94 7.39
C ARG A 38 -10.15 -3.62 6.64
N GLY A 39 -8.98 -2.99 6.74
CA GLY A 39 -8.69 -1.72 6.06
C GLY A 39 -8.75 -1.86 4.55
N TRP A 40 -9.25 -0.82 3.88
CA TRP A 40 -9.30 -0.73 2.43
C TRP A 40 -8.26 0.29 1.95
N PRO A 41 -7.00 -0.13 1.70
CA PRO A 41 -5.97 0.77 1.22
C PRO A 41 -6.34 1.30 -0.17
N GLY A 42 -6.16 2.59 -0.40
CA GLY A 42 -6.43 3.23 -1.69
C GLY A 42 -7.91 3.55 -1.95
N VAL A 43 -8.82 3.27 -1.01
CA VAL A 43 -10.16 3.87 -0.99
C VAL A 43 -10.17 4.81 0.22
N ALA A 44 -10.01 6.10 -0.04
CA ALA A 44 -10.03 7.08 1.04
C ALA A 44 -11.42 7.02 1.70
N PRO A 45 -11.54 6.85 3.03
CA PRO A 45 -12.81 7.02 3.69
C PRO A 45 -13.15 8.51 3.63
N VAL A 46 -14.17 8.86 2.85
CA VAL A 46 -14.71 10.20 2.92
C VAL A 46 -15.33 10.36 4.32
N GLU A 47 -14.80 11.30 5.08
CA GLU A 47 -15.41 11.81 6.30
C GLU A 47 -15.37 10.93 7.57
N LYS A 48 -14.17 10.52 8.02
CA LYS A 48 -13.77 10.65 9.44
C LYS A 48 -12.30 10.27 9.66
N LYS A 49 -11.49 11.33 9.76
CA LYS A 49 -10.17 11.47 10.40
C LYS A 49 -9.57 10.22 11.09
N ALA A 50 -8.46 9.76 10.50
CA ALA A 50 -7.23 9.31 11.15
C ALA A 50 -7.30 8.26 12.28
N ALA A 51 -6.85 7.05 11.95
CA ALA A 51 -5.85 6.29 12.71
C ALA A 51 -5.24 5.28 11.70
N ALA A 52 -4.03 5.49 11.15
CA ALA A 52 -2.74 5.23 11.81
C ALA A 52 -2.75 3.84 12.47
N ASP A 53 -1.92 2.87 12.11
CA ASP A 53 -0.54 2.93 11.66
C ASP A 53 -0.09 1.52 11.19
N ASP A 54 1.08 1.43 10.57
CA ASP A 54 1.94 0.23 10.39
C ASP A 54 1.53 -0.82 9.32
N ALA A 55 2.36 -1.29 8.37
CA ALA A 55 3.78 -1.14 8.06
C ALA A 55 3.90 -1.38 6.53
N GLY A 56 4.76 -0.72 5.77
CA GLY A 56 6.17 -0.63 6.09
C GLY A 56 6.90 -1.95 5.82
N LYS A 57 6.97 -2.41 4.55
CA LYS A 57 8.16 -3.15 4.10
C LYS A 57 8.63 -2.61 2.76
N ALA A 58 9.58 -1.70 2.87
CA ALA A 58 10.36 -1.14 1.79
C ALA A 58 11.13 -2.22 1.03
N SER A 59 11.31 -1.98 -0.27
CA SER A 59 12.54 -2.28 -1.01
C SER A 59 12.57 -1.39 -2.25
N GLY A 60 12.70 -0.08 -2.01
CA GLY A 60 13.23 0.87 -2.99
C GLY A 60 14.71 1.03 -2.68
N GLY A 61 15.54 0.15 -3.22
CA GLY A 61 16.99 0.27 -3.18
C GLY A 61 17.48 0.89 -4.49
N THR A 62 17.46 2.21 -4.59
CA THR A 62 18.37 2.93 -5.48
C THR A 62 19.30 3.75 -4.61
N VAL A 63 20.56 3.32 -4.53
CA VAL A 63 21.66 4.25 -4.40
C VAL A 63 22.68 3.89 -5.46
N ALA A 64 22.73 4.74 -6.47
CA ALA A 64 23.82 4.82 -7.41
C ALA A 64 25.11 5.05 -6.61
N SER A 65 26.11 4.20 -6.82
CA SER A 65 27.44 4.41 -6.29
C SER A 65 28.05 5.63 -6.98
N ALA A 66 28.47 6.59 -6.17
CA ALA A 66 28.90 7.93 -6.51
C ALA A 66 30.17 7.97 -7.40
N PRO A 67 30.41 9.08 -8.13
CA PRO A 67 31.70 9.38 -8.74
C PRO A 67 32.74 9.74 -7.67
N ALA A 68 33.93 9.12 -7.74
CA ALA A 68 35.07 9.45 -6.88
C ALA A 68 35.63 10.85 -7.20
N PRO A 69 35.91 11.69 -6.18
CA PRO A 69 36.52 13.01 -6.36
C PRO A 69 38.04 12.93 -6.60
N ALA A 70 38.53 13.99 -7.25
CA ALA A 70 39.93 14.28 -7.52
C ALA A 70 40.79 14.45 -6.25
N GLU A 71 42.03 13.98 -6.29
CA GLU A 71 43.15 14.50 -5.50
C GLU A 71 44.36 14.69 -6.41
N GLY A 72 44.93 15.90 -6.40
CA GLY A 72 46.19 16.23 -7.06
C GLY A 72 47.40 16.05 -6.12
N GLY A 73 48.60 15.94 -6.69
CA GLY A 73 49.84 16.15 -5.93
C GLY A 73 51.08 15.37 -6.40
N ALA A 74 51.94 16.07 -7.15
CA ALA A 74 53.41 16.01 -7.16
C ALA A 74 54.17 14.67 -7.33
N ALA A 75 54.96 14.56 -8.41
CA ALA A 75 56.43 14.52 -8.33
C ALA A 75 57.09 14.36 -9.73
N GLN A 76 57.95 15.34 -10.04
CA GLN A 76 59.05 15.38 -11.03
C GLN A 76 58.69 15.53 -12.51
#